data_AF-A0A1G7CQB7-F1
#
_entry.id   AF-A0A1G7CQB7-F1
#
_cell.length_a   1.000
_cell.length_b   1.000
_cell.length_c   1.000
_cell.angle_alpha   90.00
_cell.angle_beta   90.00
_cell.angle_gamma   90.00
#
_symmetry.space_group_name_H-M   'P 1'
#
loop_
_entity.id
_entity.type
_entity.pdbx_description
1 polymer ?
#
loop_
_entity_poly.entity_id
_entity_poly.type
_entity_poly.pdbx_seq_one_letter_code
_entity_poly.pdbx_strand_id
1 'polypeptide(L)'
;MTEYREITNDISGESEFLFNATLLKIGENTLTNSNDKDYKIVTLRFDLPDGEEVERTAMCYASNYIHGVEVDKSYLCNLSFDGEGSPQIRMSHLSNANRASTNDFAGLFQAKKQLIDDDLVI
;
A
#
# COMPACT_ATOMS: atom_id res chain seq x y z
N MET A 1 3.07 9.84 5.42
CA MET A 1 2.84 8.81 6.45
C MET A 1 2.03 7.69 5.84
N THR A 2 2.55 6.48 5.88
CA THR A 2 1.88 5.29 5.36
C THR A 2 0.76 4.86 6.31
N GLU A 3 -0.42 4.59 5.76
CA GLU A 3 -1.53 4.02 6.51
C GLU A 3 -1.45 2.49 6.47
N TYR A 4 -1.46 1.88 7.65
CA TYR A 4 -1.47 0.43 7.82
C TYR A 4 -2.87 -0.02 8.25
N ARG A 5 -3.45 -0.94 7.50
CA ARG A 5 -4.73 -1.56 7.83
C ARG A 5 -4.52 -3.03 8.17
N GLU A 6 -4.78 -3.38 9.42
CA GLU A 6 -4.82 -4.77 9.85
C GLU A 6 -5.97 -5.52 9.16
N ILE A 7 -5.70 -6.73 8.72
CA ILE A 7 -6.65 -7.70 8.18
C ILE A 7 -6.37 -9.06 8.81
N THR A 8 -7.37 -9.94 8.82
CA THR A 8 -7.19 -11.35 9.19
C THR A 8 -7.09 -12.17 7.91
N ASN A 9 -6.09 -13.05 7.83
CA ASN A 9 -5.99 -14.01 6.75
C ASN A 9 -7.05 -15.10 6.94
N ASP A 10 -8.00 -15.23 6.02
CA ASP A 10 -9.13 -16.16 6.15
C ASP A 10 -8.71 -17.65 6.15
N ILE A 11 -7.49 -17.96 5.69
CA ILE A 11 -6.97 -19.32 5.61
C ILE A 11 -6.19 -19.68 6.88
N SER A 12 -5.24 -18.84 7.29
CA SER A 12 -4.39 -19.11 8.47
C SER A 12 -4.96 -18.60 9.79
N GLY A 13 -5.87 -17.61 9.75
CA GLY A 13 -6.36 -16.90 10.93
C GLY A 13 -5.38 -15.86 11.50
N GLU A 14 -4.24 -15.65 10.86
CA GLU A 14 -3.19 -14.73 11.33
C GLU A 14 -3.48 -13.28 10.93
N SER A 15 -3.00 -12.32 11.73
CA SER A 15 -3.04 -10.90 11.39
C SER A 15 -2.01 -10.57 10.31
N GLU A 16 -2.45 -9.84 9.29
CA GLU A 16 -1.60 -9.25 8.25
C GLU A 16 -1.90 -7.75 8.15
N PHE A 17 -0.98 -6.99 7.54
CA PHE A 17 -1.14 -5.54 7.40
C PHE A 17 -1.08 -5.15 5.93
N LEU A 18 -2.12 -4.47 5.48
CA LEU A 18 -2.19 -3.86 4.15
C LEU A 18 -1.74 -2.40 4.21
N PHE A 19 -0.91 -2.00 3.26
CA PHE A 19 -0.43 -0.64 3.13
C PHE A 19 -0.03 -0.35 1.69
N ASN A 20 0.13 0.92 1.35
CA ASN A 20 0.63 1.34 0.04
C ASN A 20 2.11 1.70 0.12
N ALA A 21 2.89 1.32 -0.90
CA ALA A 21 4.29 1.67 -1.00
C ALA A 21 4.68 2.01 -2.45
N THR A 22 5.65 2.92 -2.62
CA THR A 22 6.16 3.32 -3.94
C THR A 22 7.18 2.31 -4.43
N LEU A 23 7.01 1.78 -5.64
CA LEU A 23 7.98 0.91 -6.28
C LEU A 23 9.18 1.71 -6.79
N LEU A 24 10.38 1.45 -6.26
CA LEU A 24 11.61 2.12 -6.68
C LEU A 24 12.42 1.30 -7.69
N LYS A 25 12.41 -0.03 -7.56
CA LYS A 25 13.23 -0.90 -8.41
C LYS A 25 12.61 -2.28 -8.56
N ILE A 26 12.77 -2.85 -9.76
CA ILE A 26 12.44 -4.25 -10.04
C ILE A 26 13.74 -5.01 -10.26
N GLY A 27 13.90 -6.14 -9.56
CA GLY A 27 15.02 -7.05 -9.77
C GLY A 27 14.99 -7.68 -11.16
N GLU A 28 16.18 -7.88 -11.73
CA GLU A 28 16.31 -8.46 -13.07
C GLU A 28 15.95 -9.95 -13.07
N ASN A 29 16.44 -10.66 -12.05
CA ASN A 29 16.28 -12.11 -11.92
C ASN A 29 14.88 -12.49 -11.45
N THR A 30 14.32 -13.50 -12.10
CA THR A 30 13.16 -14.25 -11.60
C THR A 30 13.67 -15.36 -10.68
N LEU A 31 13.05 -15.46 -9.50
CA LEU A 31 13.28 -16.49 -8.50
C LEU A 31 12.03 -17.34 -8.37
N THR A 32 12.19 -18.59 -7.95
CA THR A 32 11.07 -19.53 -7.73
C THR A 32 11.09 -19.98 -6.27
N ASN A 33 9.94 -19.91 -5.60
CA ASN A 33 9.83 -20.40 -4.21
C ASN A 33 9.57 -21.92 -4.16
N SER A 34 9.52 -22.50 -2.97
CA SER A 34 9.29 -23.94 -2.76
C SER A 34 7.93 -24.46 -3.25
N ASN A 35 7.00 -23.55 -3.59
CA ASN A 35 5.66 -23.87 -4.09
C ASN A 35 5.56 -23.62 -5.61
N ASP A 36 6.69 -23.61 -6.32
CA ASP A 36 6.79 -23.36 -7.76
C ASP A 36 6.15 -22.03 -8.21
N LYS A 37 6.18 -21.01 -7.33
CA LYS A 37 5.73 -19.66 -7.66
C LYS A 37 6.93 -18.78 -7.99
N ASP A 38 6.91 -18.27 -9.20
CA ASP A 38 7.87 -17.28 -9.67
C ASP A 38 7.60 -15.91 -9.07
N TYR A 39 8.66 -15.22 -8.68
CA TYR A 39 8.62 -13.87 -8.15
C TYR A 39 9.91 -13.11 -8.49
N LYS A 40 9.84 -11.81 -8.38
CA LYS A 40 10.99 -10.90 -8.42
C LYS A 40 11.13 -10.20 -7.09
N ILE A 41 12.36 -9.93 -6.70
CA ILE A 41 12.64 -9.01 -5.59
C ILE A 41 12.45 -7.59 -6.12
N VAL A 42 11.67 -6.78 -5.40
CA VAL A 42 11.46 -5.37 -5.69
C VAL A 42 11.90 -4.52 -4.51
N THR A 43 12.28 -3.26 -4.76
CA THR A 43 12.56 -2.28 -3.71
C THR A 43 11.40 -1.32 -3.59
N LEU A 44 10.90 -1.12 -2.38
CA LEU A 44 9.77 -0.26 -2.05
C LEU A 44 10.19 0.87 -1.12
N ARG A 45 9.57 2.04 -1.27
CA ARG A 45 9.66 3.17 -0.36
C ARG A 45 8.33 3.42 0.34
N PHE A 46 8.37 3.55 1.65
CA PHE A 46 7.21 3.82 2.51
C PHE A 46 7.66 4.34 3.88
N ASP A 47 6.75 4.89 4.66
CA ASP A 47 7.03 5.36 6.02
C ASP A 47 6.74 4.25 7.04
N LEU A 48 7.63 4.05 8.00
CA LEU A 48 7.40 3.21 9.18
C LEU A 48 6.33 3.82 10.11
N PRO A 49 5.80 3.06 11.08
CA PRO A 49 4.80 3.57 12.03
C PRO A 49 5.23 4.79 12.86
N ASP A 50 6.52 5.00 13.03
CA ASP A 50 7.10 6.18 13.70
C ASP A 50 7.27 7.39 12.76
N GLY A 51 6.96 7.22 11.48
CA GLY A 51 7.07 8.24 10.45
C GLY A 51 8.41 8.29 9.72
N GLU A 52 9.37 7.41 10.02
CA GLU A 52 10.63 7.32 9.29
C GLU A 52 10.41 6.76 7.88
N GLU A 53 10.80 7.50 6.83
CA GLU A 53 10.79 7.00 5.46
C GLU A 53 11.93 5.98 5.26
N VAL A 54 11.60 4.80 4.75
CA VAL A 54 12.56 3.72 4.54
C VAL A 54 12.44 3.08 3.16
N GLU A 55 13.54 2.47 2.73
CA GLU A 55 13.56 1.57 1.58
C GLU A 55 13.72 0.11 2.05
N ARG A 56 12.83 -0.78 1.63
CA ARG A 56 12.89 -2.22 1.96
C ARG A 56 12.56 -3.08 0.75
N THR A 57 13.09 -4.30 0.77
CA THR A 57 12.80 -5.30 -0.26
C THR A 57 11.46 -5.98 -0.03
N ALA A 58 10.78 -6.32 -1.11
CA ALA A 58 9.57 -7.13 -1.10
C ALA A 58 9.59 -8.16 -2.23
N MET A 59 8.72 -9.17 -2.12
CA MET A 59 8.46 -10.10 -3.20
C MET A 59 7.31 -9.58 -4.08
N CYS A 60 7.50 -9.57 -5.40
CA CYS A 60 6.42 -9.38 -6.36
C CYS A 60 6.27 -10.65 -7.20
N TYR A 61 5.17 -11.39 -7.01
CA TYR A 61 4.90 -12.62 -7.77
C TYR A 61 4.66 -12.34 -9.25
N ALA A 62 4.92 -13.36 -10.09
CA ALA A 62 4.69 -13.31 -11.53
C ALA A 62 3.27 -12.90 -11.89
N SER A 63 2.28 -13.44 -11.17
CA SER A 63 0.87 -13.05 -11.34
C SER A 63 0.58 -11.57 -11.07
N ASN A 64 1.53 -10.79 -10.53
CA ASN A 64 1.41 -9.36 -10.33
C ASN A 64 2.27 -8.57 -11.32
N TYR A 65 3.59 -8.83 -11.43
CA TYR A 65 4.43 -7.99 -12.29
C TYR A 65 4.11 -8.11 -13.79
N ILE A 66 3.46 -9.20 -14.24
CA ILE A 66 3.02 -9.35 -15.64
C ILE A 66 1.94 -8.33 -16.04
N HIS A 67 1.28 -7.70 -15.07
CA HIS A 67 0.31 -6.63 -15.31
C HIS A 67 0.98 -5.28 -15.65
N GLY A 68 2.31 -5.24 -15.78
CA GLY A 68 3.03 -4.04 -16.19
C GLY A 68 3.21 -3.04 -15.04
N VAL A 69 3.72 -3.51 -13.89
CA VAL A 69 4.07 -2.60 -12.78
C VAL A 69 5.20 -1.65 -13.20
N GLU A 70 5.08 -0.39 -12.80
CA GLU A 70 5.98 0.70 -13.18
C GLU A 70 6.69 1.27 -11.95
N VAL A 71 7.97 1.61 -12.12
CA VAL A 71 8.73 2.35 -11.11
C VAL A 71 8.10 3.72 -10.89
N ASP A 72 8.23 4.26 -9.68
CA ASP A 72 7.65 5.51 -9.20
C ASP A 72 6.12 5.53 -9.07
N LYS A 73 5.48 4.35 -9.14
CA LYS A 73 4.05 4.18 -8.82
C LYS A 73 3.86 3.51 -7.46
N SER A 74 2.72 3.82 -6.83
CA SER A 74 2.34 3.24 -5.54
C SER A 74 1.45 2.02 -5.74
N TYR A 75 1.77 0.94 -5.03
CA TYR A 75 1.07 -0.33 -5.08
C TYR A 75 0.68 -0.84 -3.70
N LEU A 76 -0.40 -1.63 -3.67
CA LEU A 76 -0.87 -2.33 -2.50
C LEU A 76 0.13 -3.42 -2.12
N CYS A 77 0.56 -3.36 -0.87
CA CYS A 77 1.45 -4.30 -0.24
C CYS A 77 0.76 -4.99 0.94
N ASN A 78 1.19 -6.21 1.20
CA ASN A 78 0.78 -7.00 2.34
C ASN A 78 2.03 -7.39 3.15
N LEU A 79 2.04 -7.03 4.42
CA LEU A 79 3.03 -7.42 5.40
C LEU A 79 2.44 -8.56 6.24
N SER A 80 3.13 -9.69 6.26
CA SER A 80 2.88 -10.79 7.20
C SER A 80 4.16 -11.12 7.96
N PHE A 81 4.04 -11.97 8.96
CA PHE A 81 5.17 -12.50 9.71
C PHE A 81 5.22 -14.01 9.50
N ASP A 82 6.40 -14.59 9.36
CA ASP A 82 6.53 -16.05 9.35
C ASP A 82 6.50 -16.64 10.77
N GLY A 83 6.59 -17.96 10.88
CA GLY A 83 6.55 -18.66 12.17
C GLY A 83 7.69 -18.30 13.13
N GLU A 84 8.76 -17.66 12.66
CA GLU A 84 9.85 -17.14 13.49
C GLU A 84 9.65 -15.66 13.86
N GLY A 85 8.58 -15.03 13.36
CA GLY A 85 8.28 -13.62 13.56
C GLY A 85 9.03 -12.70 12.60
N SER A 86 9.66 -13.22 11.54
CA SER A 86 10.37 -12.38 10.57
C SER A 86 9.38 -11.75 9.59
N PRO A 87 9.50 -10.43 9.31
CA PRO A 87 8.57 -9.72 8.45
C PRO A 87 8.77 -10.09 6.97
N GLN A 88 7.67 -10.29 6.25
CA GLN A 88 7.63 -10.59 4.82
C GLN A 88 6.68 -9.64 4.12
N ILE A 89 7.20 -8.86 3.16
CA ILE A 89 6.40 -7.93 2.36
C ILE A 89 6.15 -8.54 0.97
N ARG A 90 4.89 -8.52 0.54
CA ARG A 90 4.46 -8.92 -0.80
C ARG A 90 3.77 -7.76 -1.51
N MET A 91 4.20 -7.44 -2.72
CA MET A 91 3.63 -6.38 -3.55
C MET A 91 2.64 -6.96 -4.58
N SER A 92 1.47 -6.33 -4.69
CA SER A 92 0.48 -6.59 -5.74
C SER A 92 0.65 -5.64 -6.94
N HIS A 93 -0.05 -5.92 -8.04
CA HIS A 93 -0.21 -4.96 -9.15
C HIS A 93 -1.28 -3.90 -8.88
N LEU A 94 -2.09 -4.08 -7.83
CA LEU A 94 -3.19 -3.18 -7.50
C LEU A 94 -2.65 -1.84 -6.98
N SER A 95 -2.99 -0.75 -7.65
CA SER A 95 -2.77 0.62 -7.17
C SER A 95 -4.02 1.08 -6.41
N ASN A 96 -4.26 0.55 -5.21
CA ASN A 96 -5.36 1.04 -4.39
C ASN A 96 -4.98 2.43 -3.89
N ALA A 97 -5.59 3.48 -4.43
CA ALA A 97 -5.52 4.79 -3.81
C ALA A 97 -6.15 4.74 -2.41
N ASN A 98 -5.63 5.53 -1.47
CA ASN A 98 -6.28 5.71 -0.19
C ASN A 98 -7.73 6.15 -0.45
N ARG A 99 -8.68 5.54 0.27
CA ARG A 99 -10.07 5.99 0.20
C ARG A 99 -10.12 7.44 0.67
N ALA A 100 -10.84 8.26 -0.07
CA ALA A 100 -11.11 9.60 0.39
C ALA A 100 -11.85 9.55 1.73
N SER A 101 -11.38 10.37 2.66
CA SER A 101 -11.88 10.51 4.02
C SER A 101 -12.80 11.73 4.13
N THR A 102 -13.51 11.85 5.24
CA THR A 102 -14.27 13.06 5.57
C THR A 102 -13.38 14.29 5.70
N ASN A 103 -12.11 14.10 6.09
CA ASN A 103 -11.16 15.21 6.25
C ASN A 103 -10.76 15.81 4.89
N ASP A 104 -10.62 14.99 3.85
CA ASP A 104 -10.28 15.45 2.49
C ASP A 104 -11.32 16.42 1.93
N PHE A 105 -12.55 16.35 2.43
CA PHE A 105 -13.69 17.16 1.99
C PHE A 105 -14.22 18.11 3.08
N ALA A 106 -13.56 18.23 4.23
CA ALA A 106 -14.05 19.03 5.36
C ALA A 106 -14.29 20.51 4.97
N GLY A 107 -13.47 21.06 4.07
CA GLY A 107 -13.60 22.43 3.55
C GLY A 107 -14.81 22.67 2.64
N LEU A 108 -15.37 21.64 1.98
CA LEU A 108 -16.54 21.80 1.10
C LEU A 108 -17.80 22.21 1.88
N PHE A 109 -17.93 21.74 3.12
CA PHE A 109 -19.07 22.07 3.97
C PHE A 109 -18.95 23.46 4.59
N GLN A 110 -17.73 23.96 4.81
CA GLN A 110 -17.49 25.34 5.26
C GLN A 110 -17.73 26.35 4.13
N ALA A 111 -17.28 26.06 2.91
CA ALA A 111 -17.50 26.93 1.74
C ALA A 111 -19.00 27.09 1.42
N LYS A 112 -19.80 26.03 1.56
CA LYS A 112 -21.27 26.12 1.41
C LYS A 112 -21.92 27.04 2.44
N LYS A 113 -21.42 27.07 3.68
CA LYS A 113 -21.99 27.91 4.73
C LYS A 113 -21.71 29.39 4.49
N GLN A 114 -20.49 29.74 4.07
CA GLN A 114 -20.16 31.12 3.70
C GLN A 114 -21.01 31.65 2.52
N LEU A 115 -21.20 30.83 1.47
CA LEU A 115 -22.04 31.21 0.33
C LEU A 115 -23.52 31.45 0.72
N ILE A 116 -24.05 30.65 1.65
CA ILE A 116 -25.44 30.80 2.12
C ILE A 116 -25.57 32.02 3.04
N ASP A 117 -24.59 32.26 3.91
CA ASP A 117 -24.60 33.41 4.82
C ASP A 117 -24.42 34.73 4.06
N ASP A 118 -23.63 34.77 2.98
CA ASP A 118 -23.48 35.95 2.11
C ASP A 118 -24.76 36.25 1.28
N ASP A 119 -25.50 35.23 0.83
CA ASP A 119 -26.78 35.39 0.11
C ASP A 119 -27.96 35.79 1.02
N LEU A 120 -27.83 35.62 2.35
CA LEU A 120 -28.86 35.98 3.34
C LEU A 120 -28.73 37.42 3.88
N VAL A 121 -27.69 38.16 3.50
CA VAL A 121 -27.53 39.59 3.82
C VAL A 121 -28.10 40.43 2.67
N ILE A 122 -29.43 40.60 2.65
CA ILE A 122 -30.13 41.64 1.86
C ILE A 122 -31.08 42.40 2.77
#